data_AF-A0A935M9C8-F1
#
_entry.id   AF-A0A935M9C8-F1
#
_cell.length_a   1.000
_cell.length_b   1.000
_cell.length_c   1.000
_cell.angle_alpha   90.00
_cell.angle_beta   90.00
_cell.angle_gamma   90.00
#
_symmetry.space_group_name_H-M   'P 1'
#
loop_
_entity.id
_entity.type
_entity.pdbx_description
1 polymer ?
#
loop_
_entity_poly.entity_id
_entity_poly.type
_entity_poly.pdbx_seq_one_letter_code
_entity_poly.pdbx_strand_id
1 'polypeptide(L)'
;MKARTISITPETLFMLEFQENKNNNDSDNHYIPGACNIGREEIKRRKMATIFSAILTIAVMVLILTLDSNKIWRLLLFIPATSLGVSFQQWYFKFCVAFGIKGVFNFGDIGKTFSIEQKENYRKDRIKAWQMIISGVVFGVVVALIFYYLPN
;
A
#
# COMPACT_ATOMS: atom_id res chain seq x y z
N MET A 1 17.59 -21.51 -47.46
CA MET A 1 17.52 -20.67 -46.25
C MET A 1 18.86 -20.77 -45.52
N LYS A 2 19.68 -19.72 -45.53
CA LYS A 2 20.98 -19.72 -44.86
C LYS A 2 20.76 -19.31 -43.41
N ALA A 3 20.96 -20.23 -42.47
CA ALA A 3 20.91 -19.93 -41.04
C ALA A 3 22.00 -18.89 -40.72
N ARG A 4 21.60 -17.75 -40.17
CA ARG A 4 22.51 -16.68 -39.74
C ARG A 4 22.88 -16.97 -38.29
N THR A 5 24.08 -17.51 -38.07
CA THR A 5 24.61 -17.72 -36.73
C THR A 5 24.89 -16.35 -36.10
N ILE A 6 24.15 -16.01 -35.04
CA ILE A 6 24.37 -14.77 -34.29
C ILE A 6 25.59 -15.01 -33.39
N SER A 7 26.66 -14.26 -33.63
CA SER A 7 27.85 -14.26 -32.75
C SER A 7 27.52 -13.50 -31.48
N ILE A 8 27.35 -14.21 -30.37
CA ILE A 8 27.18 -13.61 -29.04
C ILE A 8 28.56 -13.16 -28.56
N THR A 9 28.73 -11.87 -28.30
CA THR A 9 29.99 -11.33 -27.77
C THR A 9 29.99 -11.43 -26.23
N PRO A 10 31.16 -11.46 -25.58
CA PRO A 10 31.25 -11.47 -24.12
C PRO A 10 30.50 -10.29 -23.47
N GLU A 11 30.46 -9.14 -24.14
CA GLU A 11 29.71 -7.97 -23.69
C GLU A 11 28.19 -8.17 -23.76
N THR A 12 27.67 -8.84 -24.78
CA THR A 12 26.23 -9.13 -24.85
C THR A 12 25.83 -10.25 -23.89
N LEU A 13 26.70 -11.23 -23.65
CA LEU A 13 26.51 -12.23 -22.61
C LEU A 13 26.46 -11.58 -21.23
N PHE A 14 27.40 -10.69 -20.93
CA PHE A 14 27.45 -9.93 -19.68
C PHE A 14 26.20 -9.05 -19.51
N MET A 15 25.76 -8.31 -20.53
CA MET A 15 24.54 -7.50 -20.42
C MET A 15 23.28 -8.36 -20.23
N LEU A 16 23.20 -9.53 -20.86
CA LEU A 16 22.09 -10.48 -20.66
C LEU A 16 22.12 -11.08 -19.24
N GLU A 17 23.30 -11.48 -18.76
CA GLU A 17 23.49 -11.97 -17.39
C GLU A 17 23.19 -10.89 -16.34
N PHE A 18 23.54 -9.62 -16.60
CA PHE A 18 23.18 -8.51 -15.72
C PHE A 18 21.68 -8.22 -15.73
N GLN A 19 21.02 -8.39 -16.87
CA GLN A 19 19.56 -8.23 -16.98
C GLN A 19 18.82 -9.39 -16.29
N GLU A 20 19.36 -10.61 -16.36
CA GLU A 20 18.87 -11.78 -15.64
C GLU A 20 19.11 -11.67 -14.13
N ASN A 21 20.29 -11.24 -13.70
CA ASN A 21 20.65 -11.07 -12.29
C ASN A 21 19.89 -9.91 -11.62
N LYS A 22 19.56 -8.85 -12.36
CA LYS A 22 18.64 -7.81 -11.89
C LYS A 22 17.20 -8.33 -11.67
N ASN A 23 16.78 -9.34 -12.44
CA ASN A 23 15.50 -10.02 -12.26
C ASN A 23 15.54 -11.08 -11.13
N ASN A 24 16.73 -11.59 -10.78
CA ASN A 24 16.90 -12.62 -9.75
C ASN A 24 17.09 -12.07 -8.32
N ASN A 25 17.38 -10.78 -8.16
CA ASN A 25 17.37 -10.11 -6.85
C ASN A 25 15.95 -9.69 -6.41
N ASP A 26 14.99 -10.59 -6.61
CA ASP A 26 13.56 -10.38 -6.41
C ASP A 26 12.98 -11.35 -5.36
N SER A 27 13.78 -11.71 -4.37
CA SER A 27 13.35 -12.48 -3.20
C SER A 27 12.32 -11.75 -2.32
N ASP A 28 11.94 -10.52 -2.69
CA ASP A 28 10.95 -9.66 -2.02
C ASP A 28 9.54 -9.69 -2.67
N ASN A 29 9.35 -10.48 -3.74
CA ASN A 29 8.15 -10.47 -4.59
C ASN A 29 7.33 -11.77 -4.59
N HIS A 30 7.19 -12.41 -3.44
CA HIS A 30 6.27 -13.55 -3.33
C HIS A 30 5.11 -13.27 -2.37
N TYR A 31 3.98 -13.89 -2.68
CA TYR A 31 2.79 -13.82 -1.86
C TYR A 31 3.02 -14.53 -0.52
N ILE A 32 2.70 -13.85 0.59
CA ILE A 32 2.76 -14.39 1.94
C ILE A 32 1.39 -14.15 2.61
N PRO A 33 0.61 -15.21 2.89
CA PRO A 33 -0.73 -15.09 3.47
C PRO A 33 -0.73 -14.28 4.77
N GLY A 34 -1.57 -13.25 4.83
CA GLY A 34 -1.74 -12.37 5.99
C GLY A 34 -0.56 -11.42 6.24
N ALA A 35 0.44 -11.38 5.35
CA ALA A 35 1.63 -10.56 5.53
C ALA A 35 1.94 -9.69 4.31
N CYS A 36 1.97 -10.25 3.09
CA CYS A 36 2.35 -9.53 1.87
C CYS A 36 1.53 -10.03 0.67
N ASN A 37 0.84 -9.13 -0.03
CA ASN A 37 0.03 -9.49 -1.22
C ASN A 37 0.20 -8.52 -2.41
N ILE A 38 1.19 -7.62 -2.33
CA ILE A 38 1.51 -6.69 -3.40
C ILE A 38 3.01 -6.58 -3.66
N GLY A 39 3.36 -6.46 -4.94
CA GLY A 39 4.72 -6.19 -5.41
C GLY A 39 5.02 -4.71 -5.57
N ARG A 40 6.21 -4.45 -6.09
CA ARG A 40 6.86 -3.12 -6.13
C ARG A 40 6.00 -1.99 -6.70
N GLU A 41 5.32 -2.22 -7.82
CA GLU A 41 4.53 -1.15 -8.47
C GLU A 41 3.28 -0.76 -7.65
N GLU A 42 2.61 -1.74 -7.04
CA GLU A 42 1.51 -1.48 -6.12
C GLU A 42 2.00 -0.82 -4.82
N ILE A 43 3.17 -1.21 -4.29
CA ILE A 43 3.80 -0.58 -3.11
C ILE A 43 4.06 0.90 -3.37
N LYS A 44 4.63 1.27 -4.53
CA LYS A 44 4.83 2.67 -4.92
C LYS A 44 3.52 3.46 -4.91
N ARG A 45 2.44 2.88 -5.42
CA ARG A 45 1.11 3.50 -5.39
C ARG A 45 0.59 3.70 -3.97
N ARG A 46 0.80 2.73 -3.06
CA ARG A 46 0.41 2.87 -1.64
C ARG A 46 1.26 3.90 -0.89
N LYS A 47 2.55 4.04 -1.26
CA LYS A 47 3.40 5.14 -0.77
C LYS A 47 2.83 6.51 -1.17
N MET A 48 2.43 6.68 -2.44
CA MET A 48 1.84 7.94 -2.91
C MET A 48 0.50 8.24 -2.20
N ALA A 49 -0.34 7.22 -1.98
CA ALA A 49 -1.58 7.38 -1.21
C ALA A 49 -1.29 7.80 0.25
N THR A 50 -0.24 7.27 0.86
CA THR A 50 0.21 7.65 2.21
C THR A 50 0.67 9.11 2.26
N ILE A 51 1.48 9.55 1.28
CA ILE A 51 1.94 10.93 1.20
C ILE A 51 0.75 11.89 1.00
N PHE A 52 -0.15 11.58 0.07
CA PHE A 52 -1.33 12.40 -0.20
C PHE A 52 -2.23 12.53 1.03
N SER A 53 -2.53 11.42 1.70
CA SER A 53 -3.37 11.43 2.90
C SER A 53 -2.68 12.15 4.08
N ALA A 54 -1.35 12.08 4.20
CA ALA A 54 -0.61 12.86 5.18
C ALA A 54 -0.72 14.37 4.93
N ILE A 55 -0.49 14.81 3.68
CA ILE A 55 -0.61 16.22 3.29
C ILE A 55 -2.04 16.71 3.54
N LEU A 56 -3.05 15.94 3.11
CA LEU A 56 -4.46 16.29 3.31
C LEU A 56 -4.80 16.40 4.81
N THR A 57 -4.32 15.47 5.63
CA THR A 57 -4.54 15.48 7.08
C THR A 57 -3.94 16.75 7.69
N ILE A 58 -2.69 17.09 7.36
CA ILE A 58 -2.01 18.29 7.85
C ILE A 58 -2.74 19.56 7.40
N ALA A 59 -3.14 19.64 6.12
CA ALA A 59 -3.86 20.79 5.59
C ALA A 59 -5.20 21.03 6.33
N VAL A 60 -5.95 19.95 6.58
CA VAL A 60 -7.20 20.01 7.34
C VAL A 60 -6.96 20.40 8.80
N MET A 61 -5.90 19.90 9.44
CA MET A 61 -5.50 20.31 10.79
C MET A 61 -5.21 21.81 10.86
N VAL A 62 -4.40 22.34 9.94
CA VAL A 62 -4.08 23.77 9.87
C VAL A 62 -5.35 24.60 9.68
N LEU A 63 -6.20 24.22 8.72
CA LEU A 63 -7.46 24.92 8.45
C LEU A 63 -8.34 24.98 9.71
N ILE A 64 -8.54 23.85 10.39
CA ILE A 64 -9.36 23.76 11.60
C ILE A 64 -8.81 24.62 12.76
N LEU A 65 -7.48 24.71 12.90
CA LEU A 65 -6.85 25.49 13.97
C LEU A 65 -6.84 27.00 13.67
N THR A 66 -6.86 27.39 12.39
CA THR A 66 -6.88 28.80 11.98
C THR A 66 -8.29 29.39 11.89
N LEU A 67 -9.31 28.56 11.75
CA LEU A 67 -10.70 28.99 11.67
C LEU A 67 -11.34 28.93 13.06
N ASP A 68 -11.89 30.06 13.53
CA ASP A 68 -12.77 30.15 14.71
C ASP A 68 -14.13 29.50 14.44
N SER A 69 -14.09 28.19 14.21
CA SER A 69 -15.25 27.38 13.86
C SER A 69 -15.75 26.58 15.06
N ASN A 70 -17.01 26.15 15.01
CA ASN A 70 -17.59 25.25 15.99
C ASN A 70 -16.72 23.98 16.11
N LYS A 71 -16.40 23.58 17.35
CA LYS A 71 -15.58 22.39 17.65
C LYS A 71 -16.09 21.10 16.99
N ILE A 72 -17.39 20.99 16.69
CA ILE A 72 -17.96 19.85 15.96
C ILE A 72 -17.27 19.64 14.60
N TRP A 73 -16.87 20.71 13.90
CA TRP A 73 -16.18 20.61 12.62
C TRP A 73 -14.81 19.92 12.72
N ARG A 74 -14.19 19.90 13.91
CA ARG A 74 -12.94 19.21 14.16
C ARG A 74 -13.04 17.70 13.97
N LEU A 75 -14.25 17.14 14.12
CA LEU A 75 -14.51 15.72 13.88
C LEU A 75 -14.35 15.32 12.42
N LEU A 76 -14.40 16.26 11.47
CA LEU A 76 -14.11 15.96 10.05
C LEU A 76 -12.68 15.45 9.83
N LEU A 77 -11.77 15.73 10.76
CA LEU A 77 -10.39 15.23 10.73
C LEU A 77 -10.32 13.69 10.80
N PHE A 78 -11.39 13.04 11.28
CA PHE A 78 -11.54 11.58 11.27
C PHE A 78 -11.27 10.96 9.89
N ILE A 79 -11.79 11.57 8.82
CA ILE A 79 -11.73 11.01 7.46
C ILE A 79 -10.29 10.99 6.93
N PRO A 80 -9.57 12.13 6.82
CA PRO A 80 -8.20 12.12 6.32
C PRO A 80 -7.24 11.37 7.25
N ALA A 81 -7.44 11.42 8.58
CA ALA A 81 -6.62 10.67 9.51
C ALA A 81 -6.81 9.14 9.37
N THR A 82 -8.04 8.65 9.22
CA THR A 82 -8.31 7.22 8.95
C THR A 82 -7.66 6.79 7.64
N SER A 83 -7.79 7.61 6.58
CA SER A 83 -7.16 7.37 5.28
C SER A 83 -5.64 7.26 5.40
N LEU A 84 -5.01 8.15 6.18
CA LEU A 84 -3.59 8.11 6.48
C LEU A 84 -3.19 6.81 7.20
N GLY A 85 -3.90 6.45 8.27
CA GLY A 85 -3.65 5.22 9.02
C GLY A 85 -3.70 3.98 8.13
N VAL A 86 -4.79 3.81 7.37
CA VAL A 86 -4.96 2.65 6.49
C VAL A 86 -3.93 2.63 5.36
N SER A 87 -3.67 3.76 4.68
CA SER A 87 -2.72 3.81 3.56
C SER A 87 -1.28 3.58 4.00
N PHE A 88 -0.87 4.15 5.14
CA PHE A 88 0.43 3.91 5.77
C PHE A 88 0.64 2.42 6.04
N GLN A 89 -0.36 1.75 6.63
CA GLN A 89 -0.29 0.31 6.87
C GLN A 89 -0.15 -0.49 5.57
N GLN A 90 -0.88 -0.12 4.50
CA GLN A 90 -0.76 -0.82 3.22
C GLN A 90 0.64 -0.68 2.61
N TRP A 91 1.25 0.50 2.73
CA TRP A 91 2.62 0.74 2.29
C TRP A 91 3.64 -0.01 3.14
N TYR A 92 3.53 0.08 4.47
CA TYR A 92 4.48 -0.52 5.41
C TYR A 92 4.46 -2.05 5.36
N PHE A 93 3.27 -2.66 5.41
CA PHE A 93 3.14 -4.12 5.37
C PHE A 93 3.25 -4.71 3.96
N LYS A 94 3.39 -3.90 2.91
CA LYS A 94 3.32 -4.39 1.51
C LYS A 94 2.04 -5.21 1.29
N PHE A 95 0.92 -4.71 1.83
CA PHE A 95 -0.35 -5.43 1.86
C PHE A 95 -1.49 -4.53 1.41
N CYS A 96 -2.18 -4.89 0.34
CA CYS A 96 -3.38 -4.22 -0.13
C CYS A 96 -4.63 -4.79 0.58
N VAL A 97 -5.32 -3.93 1.32
CA VAL A 97 -6.55 -4.28 2.05
C VAL A 97 -7.65 -4.77 1.11
N ALA A 98 -7.83 -4.08 -0.04
CA ALA A 98 -8.84 -4.47 -1.02
C ALA A 98 -8.55 -5.85 -1.65
N PHE A 99 -7.26 -6.18 -1.85
CA PHE A 99 -6.85 -7.47 -2.37
C PHE A 99 -7.08 -8.58 -1.34
N GLY A 100 -6.74 -8.33 -0.07
CA GLY A 100 -7.03 -9.26 1.01
C GLY A 100 -8.54 -9.50 1.22
N ILE A 101 -9.38 -8.49 0.97
CA ILE A 101 -10.85 -8.64 0.98
C ILE A 101 -11.36 -9.47 -0.20
N LYS A 102 -10.79 -9.26 -1.39
CA LYS A 102 -11.21 -9.91 -2.65
C LYS A 102 -10.63 -11.31 -2.85
N GLY A 103 -9.60 -11.67 -2.08
CA GLY A 103 -8.91 -12.95 -2.23
C GLY A 103 -7.98 -12.99 -3.44
N VAL A 104 -7.28 -11.87 -3.69
CA VAL A 104 -6.34 -11.74 -4.81
C VAL A 104 -5.00 -11.18 -4.33
N PHE A 105 -3.99 -11.21 -5.19
CA PHE A 105 -2.70 -10.55 -5.01
C PHE A 105 -2.15 -10.01 -6.35
N ASN A 106 -1.16 -9.13 -6.31
CA ASN A 106 -0.49 -8.63 -7.52
C ASN A 106 1.00 -8.35 -7.30
N PHE A 107 1.87 -9.11 -7.96
CA PHE A 107 3.32 -8.84 -8.02
C PHE A 107 3.83 -8.45 -9.41
N GLY A 108 2.94 -8.36 -10.40
CA GLY A 108 3.25 -7.94 -11.77
C GLY A 108 2.81 -6.50 -12.06
N ASP A 109 2.39 -6.27 -13.30
CA ASP A 109 1.90 -4.96 -13.73
C ASP A 109 0.64 -4.54 -12.97
N ILE A 110 0.49 -3.23 -12.77
CA ILE A 110 -0.72 -2.65 -12.18
C ILE A 110 -1.94 -3.08 -13.00
N GLY A 111 -2.96 -3.59 -12.31
CA GLY A 111 -4.21 -4.06 -12.93
C GLY A 111 -4.26 -5.55 -13.23
N LYS A 112 -3.14 -6.29 -13.18
CA LYS A 112 -3.14 -7.75 -13.24
C LYS A 112 -3.30 -8.32 -11.83
N THR A 113 -4.27 -9.19 -11.60
CA THR A 113 -4.47 -9.81 -10.28
C THR A 113 -4.56 -11.32 -10.40
N PHE A 114 -4.02 -12.02 -9.42
CA PHE A 114 -4.05 -13.48 -9.34
C PHE A 114 -4.92 -13.90 -8.16
N SER A 115 -5.71 -14.97 -8.33
CA SER A 115 -6.60 -15.49 -7.29
C SER A 115 -5.84 -16.34 -6.27
N ILE A 116 -6.26 -16.25 -5.01
CA ILE A 116 -5.78 -17.14 -3.94
C ILE A 116 -6.62 -18.43 -3.97
N GLU A 117 -6.00 -19.55 -4.31
CA GLU A 117 -6.70 -20.85 -4.45
C GLU A 117 -7.06 -21.46 -3.09
N GLN A 118 -6.15 -21.38 -2.12
CA GLN A 118 -6.33 -21.98 -0.80
C GLN A 118 -7.21 -21.11 0.09
N LYS A 119 -8.35 -21.65 0.53
CA LYS A 119 -9.30 -20.95 1.42
C LYS A 119 -8.67 -20.46 2.73
N GLU A 120 -7.71 -21.22 3.28
CA GLU A 120 -7.01 -20.82 4.50
C GLU A 120 -6.18 -19.54 4.30
N ASN A 121 -5.47 -19.44 3.17
CA ASN A 121 -4.68 -18.27 2.82
C ASN A 121 -5.58 -17.05 2.64
N TYR A 122 -6.72 -17.23 1.95
CA TYR A 122 -7.71 -16.16 1.83
C TYR A 122 -8.25 -15.71 3.19
N ARG A 123 -8.50 -16.64 4.13
CA ARG A 123 -8.92 -16.30 5.48
C ARG A 123 -7.87 -15.48 6.24
N LYS A 124 -6.58 -15.82 6.13
CA LYS A 124 -5.48 -15.07 6.74
C LYS A 124 -5.44 -13.63 6.20
N ASP A 125 -5.57 -13.47 4.89
CA ASP A 125 -5.64 -12.16 4.23
C ASP A 125 -6.85 -11.33 4.67
N ARG A 126 -8.02 -11.95 4.82
CA ARG A 126 -9.24 -11.30 5.32
C ARG A 126 -9.09 -10.79 6.75
N ILE A 127 -8.51 -11.61 7.63
CA ILE A 127 -8.25 -11.24 9.03
C ILE A 127 -7.28 -10.04 9.06
N LYS A 128 -6.18 -10.12 8.31
CA LYS A 128 -5.21 -9.01 8.22
C LYS A 128 -5.85 -7.73 7.69
N ALA A 129 -6.66 -7.83 6.63
CA ALA A 129 -7.35 -6.68 6.05
C ALA A 129 -8.28 -5.99 7.07
N TRP A 130 -9.06 -6.77 7.82
CA TRP A 130 -9.93 -6.22 8.87
C TRP A 130 -9.15 -5.62 10.04
N GLN A 131 -8.06 -6.24 10.47
CA GLN A 131 -7.17 -5.67 11.48
C GLN A 131 -6.66 -4.28 11.05
N MET A 132 -6.25 -4.14 9.78
CA MET A 132 -5.76 -2.86 9.24
C MET A 132 -6.86 -1.80 9.13
N ILE A 133 -8.08 -2.18 8.73
CA ILE A 133 -9.23 -1.26 8.71
C ILE A 133 -9.53 -0.76 10.12
N ILE A 134 -9.65 -1.67 11.09
CA ILE A 134 -9.99 -1.34 12.46
C ILE A 134 -8.92 -0.45 13.08
N SER A 135 -7.63 -0.79 12.94
CA SER A 135 -6.55 0.05 13.47
C SER A 135 -6.51 1.44 12.84
N GLY A 136 -6.77 1.55 11.53
CA GLY A 136 -6.85 2.84 10.84
C GLY A 136 -8.03 3.69 11.31
N VAL A 137 -9.19 3.08 11.52
CA VAL A 137 -10.38 3.75 12.10
C VAL A 137 -10.08 4.21 13.53
N VAL A 138 -9.50 3.36 14.37
CA VAL A 138 -9.12 3.72 15.74
C VAL A 138 -8.15 4.91 15.74
N PHE A 139 -7.14 4.88 14.87
CA PHE A 139 -6.23 6.02 14.69
C PHE A 139 -6.99 7.30 14.34
N GLY A 140 -7.89 7.24 13.35
CA GLY A 140 -8.70 8.40 12.96
C GLY A 140 -9.60 8.92 14.08
N VAL A 141 -10.25 8.04 14.85
CA VAL A 141 -11.08 8.42 16.01
C VAL A 141 -10.22 9.12 17.06
N VAL A 142 -9.06 8.56 17.42
CA VAL A 142 -8.15 9.15 18.41
C VAL A 142 -7.71 10.55 17.98
N VAL A 143 -7.27 10.73 16.73
CA VAL A 143 -6.88 12.05 16.21
C VAL A 143 -8.04 13.04 16.24
N ALA A 144 -9.23 12.64 15.79
CA ALA A 144 -10.41 13.51 15.78
C ALA A 144 -10.83 13.95 17.19
N LEU A 145 -10.82 13.02 18.15
CA LEU A 145 -11.17 13.32 19.55
C LEU A 145 -10.14 14.23 20.21
N ILE A 146 -8.85 14.03 19.97
CA ILE A 146 -7.80 14.94 20.45
C ILE A 146 -8.10 16.37 19.98
N PHE A 147 -8.35 16.57 18.69
CA PHE A 147 -8.62 17.89 18.15
C PHE A 147 -9.95 18.48 18.64
N TYR A 148 -11.00 17.66 18.79
CA TYR A 148 -12.28 18.08 19.34
C TYR A 148 -12.15 18.68 20.75
N TYR A 149 -11.34 18.06 21.61
CA TYR A 149 -11.14 18.52 22.99
C TYR A 149 -10.08 19.61 23.15
N LEU A 150 -9.32 19.96 22.10
CA LEU A 150 -8.41 21.10 22.17
C LEU A 150 -9.18 22.40 22.53
N PRO A 151 -8.60 23.29 23.34
CA PRO A 151 -9.15 24.63 23.51
C PRO A 151 -9.20 25.38 22.17
N ASN A 152 -9.99 26.46 22.13
CA ASN A 152 -9.90 27.44 21.05
C ASN A 152 -8.85 28.47 21.44
#